data_AF-A0A2T2U091-F1
#
_entry.id   AF-A0A2T2U091-F1
#
_cell.length_a   1.000
_cell.length_b   1.000
_cell.length_c   1.000
_cell.angle_alpha   90.00
_cell.angle_beta   90.00
_cell.angle_gamma   90.00
#
_symmetry.space_group_name_H-M   'P 1'
#
loop_
_entity.id
_entity.type
_entity.pdbx_description
1 polymer ?
#
loop_
_entity_poly.entity_id
_entity_poly.type
_entity_poly.pdbx_seq_one_letter_code
_entity_poly.pdbx_strand_id
1 'polypeptide(L)'
;LDVVFLVAPNTDDDRIGAVDERATGFVYAVSVTGLTGSDLDAAPTVDEYLQRTSELVTQNPLLVGFGIKTHADAMRLSRHTDGFIVGSALINRASTLWDDPHKSDAERLDAVEAFARHLKHGEPAETPSPEPLESA
;
A
#
# COMPACT_ATOMS: atom_id res chain seq x y z
N LEU A 1 -17.89 16.05 -4.40
CA LEU A 1 -17.44 14.76 -3.85
C LEU A 1 -16.71 14.07 -4.98
N ASP A 2 -15.50 13.58 -4.75
CA ASP A 2 -14.73 12.95 -5.81
C ASP A 2 -15.18 11.51 -6.05
N VAL A 3 -15.10 11.05 -7.29
CA VAL A 3 -15.43 9.68 -7.67
C VAL A 3 -14.12 8.91 -7.84
N VAL A 4 -13.96 7.85 -7.04
CA VAL A 4 -12.83 6.93 -7.08
C VAL A 4 -13.29 5.62 -7.71
N PHE A 5 -12.63 5.26 -8.81
CA PHE A 5 -12.88 4.00 -9.51
C PHE A 5 -11.78 2.99 -9.21
N LEU A 6 -12.13 1.71 -9.32
CA LEU A 6 -11.21 0.60 -9.08
C LEU A 6 -10.82 -0.04 -10.41
N VAL A 7 -9.54 -0.39 -10.53
CA VAL A 7 -9.00 -1.24 -11.59
C VAL A 7 -8.35 -2.48 -10.97
N ALA A 8 -8.42 -3.60 -11.69
CA ALA A 8 -7.92 -4.90 -11.28
C ALA A 8 -7.06 -5.54 -12.40
N PRO A 9 -6.26 -6.59 -12.11
CA PRO A 9 -5.37 -7.21 -13.10
C PRO A 9 -6.04 -7.61 -14.42
N ASN A 10 -7.29 -8.06 -14.36
CA ASN A 10 -8.12 -8.48 -15.48
C ASN A 10 -8.97 -7.34 -16.10
N THR A 11 -8.72 -6.08 -15.74
CA THR A 11 -9.37 -4.94 -16.39
C THR A 11 -8.68 -4.67 -17.72
N ASP A 12 -9.44 -4.73 -18.80
CA ASP A 12 -8.95 -4.44 -20.16
C ASP A 12 -8.52 -2.98 -20.31
N ASP A 13 -7.57 -2.73 -21.22
CA ASP A 13 -6.92 -1.42 -21.39
C ASP A 13 -7.89 -0.28 -21.71
N ASP A 14 -8.86 -0.52 -22.61
CA ASP A 14 -9.92 0.45 -22.95
C ASP A 14 -10.71 0.88 -21.70
N ARG A 15 -10.91 -0.07 -20.78
CA ARG A 15 -11.66 0.18 -19.55
C ARG A 15 -10.81 0.92 -18.52
N ILE A 16 -9.50 0.68 -18.48
CA ILE A 16 -8.58 1.46 -17.64
C ILE A 16 -8.59 2.93 -18.07
N GLY A 17 -8.48 3.21 -19.38
CA GLY A 17 -8.57 4.58 -19.90
C GLY A 17 -9.93 5.24 -19.60
N ALA A 18 -11.03 4.52 -19.83
CA ALA A 18 -12.36 5.03 -19.51
C ALA A 18 -12.57 5.31 -18.01
N VAL A 19 -11.93 4.53 -17.14
CA VAL A 19 -11.92 4.75 -15.69
C VAL A 19 -11.17 6.03 -15.35
N ASP A 20 -9.99 6.24 -15.92
CA ASP A 20 -9.19 7.44 -15.70
C ASP A 20 -9.95 8.71 -16.12
N GLU A 21 -10.58 8.72 -17.29
CA GLU A 21 -11.40 9.85 -17.77
C GLU A 21 -12.54 10.25 -16.81
N ARG A 22 -13.07 9.29 -16.04
CA ARG A 22 -14.25 9.47 -15.20
C ARG A 22 -13.91 9.69 -13.72
N ALA A 23 -12.72 9.29 -13.30
CA ALA A 23 -12.25 9.53 -11.94
C ALA A 23 -11.99 11.02 -11.74
N THR A 24 -12.26 11.52 -10.53
CA THR A 24 -12.04 12.94 -10.19
C THR A 24 -11.18 13.13 -8.94
N GLY A 25 -10.54 12.06 -8.46
CA GLY A 25 -9.66 12.08 -7.30
C GLY A 25 -8.42 11.23 -7.51
N PHE A 26 -8.59 9.92 -7.62
CA PHE A 26 -7.53 8.97 -7.97
C PHE A 26 -8.14 7.68 -8.53
N VAL A 27 -7.32 6.88 -9.19
CA VAL A 27 -7.65 5.51 -9.60
C VAL A 27 -7.10 4.53 -8.57
N TYR A 28 -7.95 3.68 -8.02
CA TYR A 28 -7.58 2.66 -7.05
C TYR A 28 -7.20 1.36 -7.78
N ALA A 29 -5.91 1.02 -7.82
CA ALA A 29 -5.44 -0.27 -8.31
C ALA A 29 -5.51 -1.33 -7.20
N VAL A 30 -6.34 -2.36 -7.38
CA VAL A 30 -6.42 -3.47 -6.43
C VAL A 30 -5.31 -4.50 -6.71
N SER A 31 -4.40 -4.71 -5.75
CA SER A 31 -3.42 -5.80 -5.84
C SER A 31 -4.06 -7.08 -5.31
N VAL A 32 -4.76 -7.79 -6.19
CA VAL A 32 -5.52 -9.00 -5.80
C VAL A 32 -4.58 -10.20 -5.75
N THR A 33 -3.91 -10.43 -4.62
CA THR A 33 -3.66 -11.81 -4.17
C THR A 33 -5.00 -12.37 -3.66
N GLY A 34 -5.80 -12.94 -4.56
CA GLY A 34 -7.16 -13.36 -4.21
C GLY A 34 -8.07 -13.75 -5.38
N LEU A 35 -7.54 -14.16 -6.54
CA LEU A 35 -8.31 -14.96 -7.49
C LEU A 35 -8.56 -16.33 -6.83
N THR A 36 -9.66 -16.47 -6.11
CA THR A 36 -10.11 -17.79 -5.65
C THR A 36 -10.58 -18.59 -6.86
N GLY A 37 -9.87 -19.67 -7.19
CA GLY A 37 -10.46 -20.84 -7.85
C GLY A 37 -10.23 -21.03 -9.36
N SER A 38 -9.71 -20.07 -10.12
CA SER A 38 -9.53 -20.26 -11.58
C SER A 38 -8.37 -19.43 -12.13
N ASP A 39 -7.45 -20.08 -12.85
CA ASP A 39 -6.43 -19.50 -13.73
C ASP A 39 -5.41 -18.52 -13.11
N LEU A 40 -4.67 -19.00 -12.11
CA LEU A 40 -3.46 -18.32 -11.62
C LEU A 40 -2.33 -18.30 -12.66
N ASP A 41 -2.30 -19.27 -13.59
CA ASP A 41 -1.19 -19.43 -14.55
C ASP A 41 -1.22 -18.43 -15.71
N ALA A 42 -2.33 -17.70 -15.90
CA ALA A 42 -2.51 -16.73 -17.00
C ALA A 42 -2.58 -15.27 -16.53
N ALA A 43 -2.63 -15.01 -15.21
CA ALA A 43 -2.71 -13.66 -14.69
C ALA A 43 -1.33 -12.98 -14.70
N PRO A 44 -1.21 -11.72 -15.18
CA PRO A 44 0.04 -10.99 -15.08
C PRO A 44 0.46 -10.86 -13.61
N THR A 45 1.76 -10.81 -13.38
CA THR A 45 2.27 -10.51 -12.03
C THR A 45 1.75 -9.15 -11.57
N VAL A 46 1.67 -8.94 -10.25
CA VAL A 46 1.22 -7.65 -9.71
C VAL A 46 2.10 -6.51 -10.22
N ASP A 47 3.40 -6.74 -10.42
CA ASP A 47 4.32 -5.72 -10.93
C ASP A 47 4.00 -5.34 -12.39
N GLU A 48 3.84 -6.34 -13.28
CA GLU A 48 3.48 -6.13 -14.69
C GLU A 48 2.13 -5.43 -14.83
N TYR A 49 1.14 -5.83 -14.01
CA TYR A 49 -0.17 -5.19 -13.99
C TYR A 49 -0.08 -3.71 -13.60
N LEU A 50 0.64 -3.41 -12.51
CA LEU A 50 0.76 -2.03 -12.04
C LEU A 50 1.55 -1.16 -13.01
N GLN A 51 2.59 -1.72 -13.65
CA GLN A 51 3.30 -1.05 -14.73
C GLN A 51 2.39 -0.75 -15.92
N ARG A 52 1.66 -1.75 -16.44
CA ARG A 52 0.69 -1.54 -17.54
C ARG A 52 -0.34 -0.47 -17.19
N THR A 53 -0.86 -0.51 -15.96
CA THR A 53 -1.90 0.41 -15.52
C THR A 53 -1.38 1.83 -15.39
N SER A 54 -0.14 2.03 -14.94
CA SER A 54 0.44 3.37 -14.82
C SER A 54 0.75 4.02 -16.17
N GLU A 55 0.96 3.21 -17.22
CA GLU A 55 1.10 3.71 -18.59
C GLU A 55 -0.24 4.20 -19.18
N LEU A 56 -1.37 3.65 -18.71
CA LEU A 56 -2.72 3.96 -19.22
C LEU A 56 -3.45 5.02 -18.38
N VAL A 57 -3.15 5.12 -17.08
CA VAL A 57 -3.70 6.13 -16.18
C VAL A 57 -2.79 7.36 -16.23
N THR A 58 -3.24 8.40 -16.92
CA THR A 58 -2.43 9.60 -17.23
C THR A 58 -3.04 10.90 -16.72
N GLN A 59 -4.33 10.90 -16.37
CA GLN A 59 -5.06 12.10 -15.94
C GLN A 59 -5.17 12.20 -14.42
N ASN A 60 -5.21 11.08 -13.70
CA ASN A 60 -5.37 11.03 -12.25
C ASN A 60 -4.21 10.28 -11.58
N PRO A 61 -3.95 10.53 -10.28
CA PRO A 61 -3.03 9.71 -9.51
C PRO A 61 -3.50 8.24 -9.48
N LEU A 62 -2.56 7.32 -9.63
CA LEU A 62 -2.77 5.89 -9.47
C LEU A 62 -2.31 5.48 -8.05
N LEU A 63 -3.21 4.94 -7.24
CA LEU A 63 -2.88 4.45 -5.90
C LEU A 63 -3.10 2.94 -5.82
N VAL A 64 -2.09 2.18 -5.41
CA VAL A 64 -2.24 0.75 -5.15
C VAL A 64 -2.77 0.49 -3.75
N GLY A 65 -3.64 -0.51 -3.61
CA GLY A 65 -4.03 -1.01 -2.30
C GLY A 65 -4.31 -2.51 -2.33
N PHE A 66 -4.63 -3.05 -1.15
CA PHE A 66 -4.73 -4.47 -0.80
C PHE A 66 -3.38 -5.12 -0.44
N GLY A 67 -3.38 -5.96 0.61
CA GLY A 67 -2.21 -6.76 1.00
C GLY A 67 -1.04 -6.02 1.69
N ILE A 68 -1.04 -4.68 1.74
CA ILE A 68 0.05 -3.90 2.35
C ILE A 68 -0.04 -3.94 3.88
N LYS A 69 1.02 -4.45 4.53
CA LYS A 69 1.12 -4.54 5.99
C LYS A 69 2.37 -3.85 6.55
N THR A 70 3.41 -3.75 5.75
CA THR A 70 4.73 -3.23 6.14
C THR A 70 5.18 -2.13 5.19
N HIS A 71 6.20 -1.36 5.62
CA HIS A 71 6.86 -0.40 4.74
C HIS A 71 7.48 -1.08 3.50
N ALA A 72 8.06 -2.27 3.65
CA ALA A 72 8.61 -3.03 2.54
C ALA A 72 7.54 -3.43 1.51
N ASP A 73 6.34 -3.83 1.96
CA ASP A 73 5.21 -4.10 1.06
C ASP A 73 4.80 -2.83 0.31
N ALA A 74 4.72 -1.71 1.04
CA ALA A 74 4.36 -0.42 0.48
C ALA A 74 5.34 0.00 -0.63
N MET A 75 6.65 -0.02 -0.35
CA MET A 75 7.67 0.36 -1.34
C MET A 75 7.73 -0.58 -2.55
N ARG A 76 7.53 -1.89 -2.33
CA ARG A 76 7.50 -2.87 -3.42
C ARG A 76 6.30 -2.65 -4.33
N LEU A 77 5.10 -2.53 -3.75
CA LEU A 77 3.87 -2.44 -4.52
C LEU A 77 3.66 -1.04 -5.11
N SER A 78 4.15 0.02 -4.47
CA SER A 78 3.99 1.37 -4.97
C SER A 78 5.06 1.79 -5.98
N ARG A 79 5.92 0.86 -6.45
CA ARG A 79 7.03 1.18 -7.36
C ARG A 79 6.56 1.85 -8.66
N HIS A 80 5.42 1.43 -9.18
CA HIS A 80 4.86 1.91 -10.45
C HIS A 80 3.68 2.88 -10.26
N THR A 81 3.38 3.30 -9.03
CA THR A 81 2.18 4.07 -8.70
C THR A 81 2.51 5.32 -7.89
N ASP A 82 1.62 6.30 -7.86
CA ASP A 82 1.82 7.56 -7.14
C ASP A 82 1.73 7.44 -5.61
N GLY A 83 1.24 6.31 -5.11
CA GLY A 83 1.17 6.02 -3.70
C GLY A 83 0.43 4.74 -3.37
N PHE A 84 0.18 4.53 -2.07
CA PHE A 84 -0.40 3.30 -1.58
C PHE A 84 -1.45 3.52 -0.50
N ILE A 85 -2.35 2.53 -0.35
CA ILE A 85 -3.48 2.56 0.57
C ILE A 85 -3.39 1.37 1.54
N VAL A 86 -3.44 1.67 2.84
CA VAL A 86 -3.40 0.67 3.92
C VAL A 86 -4.69 0.72 4.72
N GLY A 87 -5.45 -0.38 4.69
CA GLY A 87 -6.70 -0.52 5.46
C GLY A 87 -6.57 -1.53 6.59
N SER A 88 -6.59 -2.82 6.26
CA SER A 88 -6.68 -3.90 7.24
C SER A 88 -5.55 -3.91 8.27
N ALA A 89 -4.31 -3.58 7.89
CA ALA A 89 -3.21 -3.54 8.83
C ALA A 89 -3.38 -2.43 9.89
N LEU A 90 -3.91 -1.27 9.50
CA LEU A 90 -4.22 -0.17 10.41
C LEU A 90 -5.37 -0.52 11.35
N ILE A 91 -6.45 -1.10 10.81
CA ILE A 91 -7.62 -1.54 11.59
C ILE A 91 -7.20 -2.62 12.61
N ASN A 92 -6.42 -3.61 12.18
CA ASN A 92 -5.94 -4.67 13.08
C ASN A 92 -5.06 -4.10 14.19
N ARG A 93 -4.15 -3.16 13.85
CA ARG A 93 -3.32 -2.48 14.84
C ARG A 93 -4.17 -1.72 15.85
N ALA A 94 -5.16 -0.97 15.39
CA ALA A 94 -6.09 -0.26 16.27
C ALA A 94 -6.88 -1.24 17.15
N SER A 95 -7.46 -2.30 16.60
CA SER A 95 -8.20 -3.31 17.37
C SER A 95 -7.35 -3.87 18.52
N THR A 96 -6.13 -4.34 18.23
CA THR A 96 -5.23 -4.87 19.26
C THR A 96 -4.90 -3.86 20.37
N LEU A 97 -4.82 -2.58 20.04
CA LEU A 97 -4.57 -1.52 21.04
C LEU A 97 -5.79 -1.23 21.92
N TRP A 98 -7.00 -1.38 21.38
CA TRP A 98 -8.26 -1.20 22.11
C TRP A 98 -8.68 -2.43 22.92
N ASP A 99 -8.21 -3.62 22.52
CA ASP A 99 -8.39 -4.86 23.28
C ASP A 99 -7.52 -4.91 24.54
N ASP A 100 -6.49 -4.06 24.64
CA ASP A 100 -5.61 -3.95 25.82
C ASP A 100 -6.22 -2.97 26.86
N PRO A 101 -6.73 -3.47 28.01
CA PRO A 101 -7.35 -2.62 29.01
C PRO A 101 -6.34 -1.78 29.80
N HIS A 102 -5.04 -2.06 29.70
CA HIS A 102 -3.99 -1.36 30.43
C HIS A 102 -3.48 -0.10 29.71
N LYS A 103 -3.85 0.09 28.45
CA LYS A 103 -3.47 1.29 27.69
C LYS A 103 -4.46 2.42 27.92
N SER A 104 -3.93 3.61 28.12
CA SER A 104 -4.68 4.86 28.03
C SER A 104 -4.98 5.21 26.56
N ASP A 105 -5.97 6.07 26.33
CA ASP A 105 -6.28 6.54 24.97
C ASP A 105 -5.12 7.28 24.31
N ALA A 106 -4.31 8.00 25.09
CA ALA A 106 -3.11 8.67 24.60
C ALA A 106 -2.09 7.65 24.05
N GLU A 107 -1.79 6.59 24.81
CA GLU A 107 -0.85 5.55 24.35
C GLU A 107 -1.36 4.79 23.12
N ARG A 108 -2.68 4.64 22.99
CA ARG A 108 -3.29 4.03 21.80
C ARG A 108 -3.12 4.92 20.57
N LEU A 109 -3.41 6.22 20.71
CA LEU A 109 -3.25 7.19 19.62
C LEU A 109 -1.79 7.31 19.19
N ASP A 110 -0.85 7.40 20.14
CA ASP A 110 0.59 7.44 19.86
C ASP A 110 1.05 6.19 19.11
N ALA A 111 0.55 5.01 19.50
CA ALA A 111 0.88 3.75 18.83
C ALA A 111 0.28 3.62 17.42
N VAL A 112 -0.89 4.23 17.16
CA VAL A 112 -1.47 4.32 15.82
C VAL A 112 -0.67 5.30 14.95
N GLU A 113 -0.31 6.47 15.49
CA GLU A 113 0.55 7.44 14.79
C GLU A 113 1.90 6.81 14.44
N ALA A 114 2.55 6.16 15.41
CA ALA A 114 3.83 5.48 15.19
C ALA A 114 3.74 4.43 14.08
N PHE A 115 2.64 3.65 14.05
CA PHE A 115 2.40 2.66 13.00
C PHE A 115 2.24 3.32 11.62
N ALA A 116 1.44 4.40 11.51
CA ALA A 116 1.27 5.13 10.27
C ALA A 116 2.58 5.79 9.78
N ARG A 117 3.38 6.34 10.71
CA ARG A 117 4.71 6.90 10.40
C ARG A 117 5.67 5.82 9.89
N HIS A 118 5.70 4.67 10.55
CA HIS A 118 6.55 3.55 10.13
C HIS A 118 6.17 3.05 8.73
N LEU A 119 4.88 2.95 8.40
CA LEU A 119 4.45 2.61 7.03
C LEU A 119 4.97 3.61 5.99
N LYS A 120 4.92 4.91 6.31
CA LYS A 120 5.35 5.98 5.39
C LYS A 120 6.87 6.09 5.25
N HIS A 121 7.60 5.94 6.34
CA HIS A 121 9.03 6.31 6.41
C HIS A 121 9.98 5.13 6.64
N GLY A 122 9.47 3.94 6.94
CA GLY A 122 10.28 2.80 7.38
C GLY A 122 10.76 2.93 8.82
N GLU A 123 11.63 2.03 9.25
CA GLU A 123 12.38 2.21 10.50
C GLU A 123 13.41 3.33 10.34
N PRO A 124 13.66 4.14 11.38
CA PRO A 124 14.84 5.00 11.38
C PRO A 124 16.08 4.10 11.23
N ALA A 125 16.94 4.42 10.27
CA ALA A 125 18.17 3.67 10.03
C ALA A 125 18.94 3.48 11.35
N GLU A 126 19.24 2.24 11.73
CA GLU A 126 20.15 1.98 12.83
C GLU A 126 21.44 2.75 12.58
N THR A 127 21.81 3.63 13.52
CA THR A 127 23.11 4.29 13.47
C THR A 127 24.15 3.19 13.61
N PRO A 128 25.12 3.06 12.68
CA PRO A 128 26.14 2.02 12.80
C PRO A 128 26.84 2.19 14.14
N SER A 129 26.80 1.12 14.95
CA SER A 129 27.54 1.05 16.22
C SER A 129 29.01 1.38 15.94
N PRO A 130 29.64 2.29 16.70
CA PRO A 130 31.05 2.57 16.49
C PRO A 130 31.85 1.28 16.69
N GLU A 131 32.63 0.90 15.68
CA GLU A 131 33.56 -0.21 15.76
C GLU A 131 34.48 0.00 16.98
N PRO A 132 34.77 -1.06 17.77
CA PRO A 132 35.72 -0.93 18.85
C PRO A 132 37.08 -0.55 18.26
N LEU A 133 37.62 0.59 18.68
CA LEU A 133 39.01 0.98 18.40
C LEU A 133 39.92 -0.12 18.97
N GLU A 134 40.45 -0.97 18.10
CA GLU A 134 41.53 -1.88 18.43
C GLU A 134 42.70 -1.06 18.99
N SER A 135 43.02 -1.31 20.25
CA SER A 135 44.09 -0.67 21.00
C SER A 135 45.45 -0.98 20.37
N ALA A 136 46.11 0.06 19.87
CA ALA A 136 47.53 0.07 19.51
C ALA A 136 48.42 0.38 20.73
#